data_AF-A0A7C9RSI7-F1
#
_entry.id   AF-A0A7C9RSI7-F1
#
_cell.length_a   1.000
_cell.length_b   1.000
_cell.length_c   1.000
_cell.angle_alpha   90.00
_cell.angle_beta   90.00
_cell.angle_gamma   90.00
#
_symmetry.space_group_name_H-M   'P 1'
#
loop_
_entity.id
_entity.type
_entity.pdbx_description
1 polymer ?
#
loop_
_entity_poly.entity_id
_entity_poly.type
_entity_poly.pdbx_seq_one_letter_code
_entity_poly.pdbx_strand_id
1 'polypeptide(L)'
;MPKQVDHGERRRQIGAAVCRLIATKGLDAVSLRHVAAEADVSMGRVQHYFATKDELLMFAFELISERVAARLGAVHSDDPATYLRAILLELLPLSPAARAEAPVLAAFLAQAVVEPRLGQPLREGNDEMVTWLAGMITAVRPGGDPRRDAMALLAFVDGLMLQVLIGQVTPAAAEDLVEHQLSRVLTCG
;
A
#
# COMPACT_ATOMS: atom_id res chain seq x y z
N MET A 1 -0.81 4.70 -39.22
CA MET A 1 0.33 4.03 -38.56
C MET A 1 -0.15 3.55 -37.20
N PRO A 2 -0.04 2.25 -36.85
CA PRO A 2 -0.53 1.80 -35.56
C PRO A 2 0.40 2.34 -34.47
N LYS A 3 -0.15 3.10 -33.51
CA LYS A 3 0.55 3.54 -32.30
C LYS A 3 1.15 2.30 -31.63
N GLN A 4 2.48 2.21 -31.58
CA GLN A 4 3.16 1.34 -30.62
C GLN A 4 2.63 1.72 -29.24
N VAL A 5 1.66 0.96 -28.74
CA VAL A 5 1.36 1.00 -27.31
C VAL A 5 2.63 0.51 -26.65
N ASP A 6 3.29 1.42 -25.94
CA ASP A 6 4.56 1.17 -25.25
C ASP A 6 4.46 -0.14 -24.46
N HIS A 7 5.47 -0.99 -24.61
CA HIS A 7 5.57 -2.28 -23.93
C HIS A 7 5.42 -2.10 -22.41
N GLY A 8 5.95 -1.00 -21.85
CA GLY A 8 5.76 -0.64 -20.45
C GLY A 8 4.31 -0.32 -20.10
N GLU A 9 3.62 0.43 -20.97
CA GLU A 9 2.23 0.82 -20.74
C GLU A 9 1.28 -0.36 -20.79
N ARG A 10 1.49 -1.29 -21.72
CA ARG A 10 0.68 -2.51 -21.77
C ARG A 10 0.90 -3.39 -20.54
N ARG A 11 2.15 -3.51 -20.08
CA ARG A 11 2.48 -4.25 -18.87
C ARG A 11 1.78 -3.64 -17.64
N ARG A 12 1.81 -2.31 -17.50
CA ARG A 12 1.07 -1.58 -16.45
C ARG A 12 -0.44 -1.77 -16.52
N GLN A 13 -1.03 -1.79 -17.73
CA GLN A 13 -2.46 -2.06 -17.91
C GLN A 13 -2.84 -3.44 -17.37
N ILE A 14 -2.04 -4.47 -17.66
CA ILE A 14 -2.25 -5.82 -17.15
C ILE A 14 -2.07 -5.86 -15.63
N GLY A 15 -1.03 -5.24 -15.07
CA GLY A 15 -0.85 -5.15 -13.61
C GLY A 15 -2.03 -4.45 -12.92
N ALA A 16 -2.56 -3.38 -13.50
CA ALA A 16 -3.74 -2.69 -12.97
C ALA A 16 -4.98 -3.60 -12.95
N ALA A 17 -5.14 -4.49 -13.94
CA ALA A 17 -6.19 -5.50 -13.95
C ALA A 17 -6.00 -6.54 -12.83
N VAL A 18 -4.76 -6.96 -12.55
CA VAL A 18 -4.46 -7.81 -11.39
C VAL A 18 -4.89 -7.13 -10.09
N CYS A 19 -4.51 -5.85 -9.88
CA CYS A 19 -4.92 -5.11 -8.68
C CYS A 19 -6.45 -5.03 -8.54
N ARG A 20 -7.20 -4.78 -9.63
CA ARG A 20 -8.68 -4.76 -9.60
C ARG A 20 -9.27 -6.12 -9.24
N LEU A 21 -8.72 -7.21 -9.77
CA LEU A 21 -9.15 -8.57 -9.42
C LEU A 21 -8.91 -8.85 -7.94
N ILE A 22 -7.73 -8.50 -7.42
CA ILE A 22 -7.41 -8.69 -5.99
C ILE A 22 -8.38 -7.89 -5.14
N ALA A 23 -8.61 -6.62 -5.47
CA ALA A 23 -9.49 -5.75 -4.69
C ALA A 23 -10.95 -6.20 -4.64
N THR A 24 -11.43 -6.91 -5.66
CA THR A 24 -12.84 -7.30 -5.79
C THR A 24 -13.13 -8.76 -5.52
N LYS A 25 -12.15 -9.64 -5.74
CA LYS A 25 -12.31 -11.11 -5.69
C LYS A 25 -11.22 -11.83 -4.90
N GLY A 26 -10.24 -11.10 -4.35
CA GLY A 26 -9.12 -11.67 -3.60
C GLY A 26 -8.01 -12.26 -4.47
N LEU A 27 -6.90 -12.63 -3.83
CA LEU A 27 -5.70 -13.18 -4.49
C LEU A 27 -5.92 -14.52 -5.17
N ASP A 28 -6.85 -15.33 -4.66
CA ASP A 28 -7.16 -16.65 -5.22
C ASP A 28 -7.78 -16.55 -6.62
N ALA A 29 -8.51 -15.46 -6.90
CA ALA A 29 -9.12 -15.21 -8.20
C ALA A 29 -8.09 -14.87 -9.29
N VAL A 30 -6.84 -14.54 -8.93
CA VAL A 30 -5.80 -14.17 -9.90
C VAL A 30 -5.34 -15.40 -10.67
N SER A 31 -5.61 -15.39 -11.98
CA SER A 31 -5.11 -16.35 -12.97
C SER A 31 -4.88 -15.65 -14.30
N LEU A 32 -4.02 -16.20 -15.17
CA LEU A 32 -3.78 -15.63 -16.51
C LEU A 32 -5.10 -15.42 -17.30
N ARG A 33 -6.06 -16.35 -17.16
CA ARG A 33 -7.37 -16.26 -17.82
C ARG A 33 -8.23 -15.14 -17.26
N HIS A 34 -8.35 -15.04 -15.93
CA HIS A 34 -9.16 -13.97 -15.32
C HIS A 34 -8.53 -12.59 -15.57
N VAL A 35 -7.20 -12.50 -15.50
CA VAL A 35 -6.48 -11.25 -15.80
C VAL A 35 -6.67 -10.84 -17.25
N ALA A 36 -6.62 -11.78 -18.20
CA ALA A 36 -6.89 -11.49 -19.61
C ALA A 36 -8.29 -10.90 -19.81
N ALA A 37 -9.30 -11.49 -19.16
CA ALA A 37 -10.67 -10.98 -19.21
C ALA A 37 -10.81 -9.60 -18.56
N GLU A 38 -10.20 -9.38 -17.38
CA GLU A 38 -10.24 -8.10 -16.67
C GLU A 38 -9.47 -6.98 -17.39
N ALA A 39 -8.40 -7.33 -18.11
CA ALA A 39 -7.58 -6.39 -18.88
C ALA A 39 -8.11 -6.15 -20.30
N ASP A 40 -9.16 -6.86 -20.72
CA ASP A 40 -9.69 -6.86 -22.09
C ASP A 40 -8.60 -7.17 -23.14
N VAL A 41 -7.86 -8.27 -22.92
CA VAL A 41 -6.82 -8.77 -23.82
C VAL A 41 -6.88 -10.28 -23.97
N SER A 42 -6.18 -10.82 -24.98
CA SER A 42 -6.06 -12.27 -25.13
C SER A 42 -5.16 -12.89 -24.05
N MET A 43 -5.43 -14.15 -23.69
CA MET A 43 -4.59 -14.91 -22.76
C MET A 43 -3.13 -15.02 -23.26
N GLY A 44 -2.94 -15.23 -24.56
CA GLY A 44 -1.61 -15.25 -25.18
C GLY A 44 -0.87 -13.90 -25.05
N ARG A 45 -1.60 -12.78 -25.01
CA ARG A 45 -0.99 -11.48 -24.74
C ARG A 45 -0.55 -11.37 -23.28
N VAL A 46 -1.33 -11.86 -22.31
CA VAL A 46 -0.88 -11.88 -20.90
C VAL A 46 0.35 -12.76 -20.75
N GLN A 47 0.36 -13.95 -21.35
CA GLN A 47 1.49 -14.89 -21.34
C GLN A 47 2.78 -14.32 -21.94
N HIS A 48 2.66 -13.43 -22.92
CA HIS A 48 3.81 -12.72 -23.48
C HIS A 48 4.49 -11.81 -22.44
N TYR A 49 3.75 -11.23 -21.49
CA TYR A 49 4.31 -10.33 -20.46
C TYR A 49 4.60 -11.05 -19.14
N PHE A 50 3.81 -12.07 -18.80
CA PHE A 50 3.87 -12.77 -17.52
C PHE A 50 3.69 -14.27 -17.76
N ALA A 51 4.74 -15.05 -17.51
CA ALA A 51 4.72 -16.50 -17.70
C ALA A 51 3.94 -17.21 -16.57
N THR A 52 3.90 -16.62 -15.38
CA THR A 52 3.35 -17.27 -14.18
C THR A 52 2.40 -16.36 -13.39
N LYS A 53 1.57 -16.98 -12.52
CA LYS A 53 0.77 -16.24 -11.52
C LYS A 53 1.67 -15.45 -10.58
N ASP A 54 2.80 -16.01 -10.17
CA ASP A 54 3.75 -15.35 -9.26
C ASP A 54 4.30 -14.07 -9.86
N GLU A 55 4.65 -14.07 -11.15
CA GLU A 55 5.10 -12.86 -11.85
C GLU A 55 4.00 -11.78 -11.92
N LEU A 56 2.74 -12.19 -12.11
CA LEU A 56 1.60 -11.26 -12.06
C LEU A 56 1.44 -10.64 -10.66
N LEU A 57 1.55 -11.46 -9.61
CA LEU A 57 1.41 -11.01 -8.23
C LEU A 57 2.55 -10.08 -7.82
N MET A 58 3.80 -10.43 -8.15
CA MET A 58 4.96 -9.60 -7.86
C MET A 58 4.87 -8.25 -8.57
N PHE A 59 4.51 -8.25 -9.86
CA PHE A 59 4.36 -7.01 -10.59
C PHE A 59 3.19 -6.16 -10.09
N ALA A 60 2.09 -6.77 -9.66
CA ALA A 60 1.00 -6.04 -9.02
C ALA A 60 1.41 -5.46 -7.65
N PHE A 61 2.26 -6.16 -6.91
CA PHE A 61 2.85 -5.68 -5.66
C PHE A 61 3.78 -4.48 -5.89
N GLU A 62 4.65 -4.55 -6.91
CA GLU A 62 5.49 -3.42 -7.32
C GLU A 62 4.63 -2.22 -7.73
N LEU A 63 3.63 -2.44 -8.57
CA LEU A 63 2.74 -1.39 -9.07
C LEU A 63 1.95 -0.71 -7.95
N ILE A 64 1.47 -1.46 -6.95
CA ILE A 64 0.75 -0.86 -5.81
C ILE A 64 1.71 -0.11 -4.89
N SER A 65 2.91 -0.64 -4.67
CA SER A 65 3.96 0.02 -3.88
C SER A 65 4.39 1.34 -4.51
N GLU A 66 4.60 1.37 -5.82
CA GLU A 66 4.90 2.59 -6.58
C GLU A 66 3.80 3.66 -6.44
N ARG A 67 2.52 3.26 -6.49
CA ARG A 67 1.39 4.18 -6.36
C ARG A 67 1.28 4.75 -4.95
N VAL A 68 1.48 3.92 -3.93
CA VAL A 68 1.51 4.37 -2.54
C VAL A 68 2.68 5.33 -2.32
N ALA A 69 3.89 4.96 -2.77
CA ALA A 69 5.07 5.81 -2.66
C ALA A 69 4.88 7.16 -3.36
N ALA A 70 4.33 7.16 -4.58
CA ALA A 70 4.03 8.40 -5.31
C ALA A 70 3.02 9.28 -4.56
N ARG A 71 2.01 8.68 -3.93
CA ARG A 71 1.00 9.41 -3.15
C ARG A 71 1.58 10.01 -1.89
N LEU A 72 2.39 9.26 -1.14
CA LEU A 72 3.11 9.76 0.03
C LEU A 72 4.10 10.87 -0.35
N GLY A 73 4.78 10.73 -1.49
CA GLY A 73 5.71 11.73 -2.02
C GLY A 73 5.04 13.04 -2.47
N ALA A 74 3.73 13.02 -2.75
CA ALA A 74 2.95 14.21 -3.08
C ALA A 74 2.41 14.95 -1.85
N VAL A 75 2.54 14.37 -0.66
CA VAL A 75 2.22 15.05 0.60
C VAL A 75 3.32 16.06 0.88
N HIS A 76 2.93 17.28 1.25
CA HIS A 76 3.85 18.36 1.59
C HIS A 76 3.31 19.16 2.77
N SER A 77 4.18 19.49 3.72
CA SER A 77 3.93 20.41 4.83
C SER A 77 5.27 20.92 5.37
N ASP A 78 5.35 22.22 5.66
CA ASP A 78 6.54 22.82 6.28
C ASP A 78 6.64 22.51 7.78
N ASP A 79 5.51 22.18 8.43
CA ASP A 79 5.47 21.72 9.81
C ASP A 79 5.65 20.19 9.89
N PRO A 80 6.70 19.69 10.58
CA PRO A 80 6.97 18.25 10.67
C PRO A 80 5.85 17.43 11.33
N ALA A 81 5.14 18.00 12.31
CA ALA A 81 4.06 17.30 13.00
C ALA A 81 2.84 17.13 12.08
N THR A 82 2.46 18.20 11.38
CA THR A 82 1.42 18.19 10.35
C THR A 82 1.80 17.27 9.19
N TYR A 83 3.08 17.23 8.81
CA TYR A 83 3.58 16.34 7.77
C TYR A 83 3.41 14.87 8.17
N LEU A 84 3.91 14.49 9.35
CA LEU A 84 3.76 13.13 9.88
C LEU A 84 2.29 12.71 9.96
N ARG A 85 1.42 13.61 10.44
CA ARG A 85 -0.02 13.38 10.47
C ARG A 85 -0.59 13.09 9.09
N ALA A 86 -0.28 13.93 8.10
CA ALA A 86 -0.75 13.75 6.74
C ALA A 86 -0.28 12.42 6.13
N ILE A 87 0.97 12.01 6.40
CA ILE A 87 1.50 10.70 5.98
C ILE A 87 0.68 9.54 6.58
N LEU A 88 0.41 9.55 7.89
CA LEU A 88 -0.36 8.46 8.52
C LEU A 88 -1.79 8.39 8.00
N LEU A 89 -2.43 9.53 7.73
CA LEU A 89 -3.77 9.57 7.14
C LEU A 89 -3.78 9.07 5.69
N GLU A 90 -2.72 9.32 4.92
CA GLU A 90 -2.63 8.89 3.52
C GLU A 90 -2.42 7.37 3.35
N LEU A 91 -1.97 6.69 4.42
CA LEU A 91 -1.92 5.23 4.51
C LEU A 91 -3.29 4.60 4.79
N LEU A 92 -4.28 5.38 5.25
CA LEU A 92 -5.64 4.92 5.51
C LEU A 92 -6.54 5.05 4.26
N PRO A 93 -7.62 4.24 4.15
CA PRO A 93 -8.54 4.27 3.00
C PRO A 93 -9.52 5.47 3.05
N LEU A 94 -8.97 6.69 3.15
CA LEU A 94 -9.71 7.95 3.30
C LEU A 94 -9.91 8.67 1.97
N SER A 95 -8.98 8.50 1.02
CA SER A 95 -9.12 9.00 -0.35
C SER A 95 -9.72 7.95 -1.29
N PRO A 96 -10.33 8.34 -2.43
CA PRO A 96 -10.80 7.38 -3.43
C PRO A 96 -9.70 6.44 -3.93
N ALA A 97 -8.48 6.96 -4.10
CA ALA A 97 -7.33 6.16 -4.50
C ALA A 97 -6.95 5.15 -3.40
N ALA A 98 -6.77 5.61 -2.15
CA ALA A 98 -6.43 4.72 -1.03
C ALA A 98 -7.51 3.64 -0.80
N ARG A 99 -8.81 3.97 -0.98
CA ARG A 99 -9.89 2.97 -0.92
C ARG A 99 -9.80 1.88 -1.98
N ALA A 100 -9.34 2.21 -3.18
CA ALA A 100 -9.17 1.22 -4.24
C ALA A 100 -7.95 0.32 -4.02
N GLU A 101 -6.95 0.82 -3.29
CA GLU A 101 -5.65 0.19 -3.11
C GLU A 101 -5.54 -0.62 -1.81
N ALA A 102 -6.17 -0.16 -0.73
CA ALA A 102 -6.11 -0.79 0.59
C ALA A 102 -6.53 -2.28 0.60
N PRO A 103 -7.57 -2.74 -0.13
CA PRO A 103 -7.88 -4.16 -0.23
C PRO A 103 -6.74 -4.99 -0.85
N VAL A 104 -5.99 -4.40 -1.79
CA VAL A 104 -4.85 -5.06 -2.45
C VAL A 104 -3.69 -5.21 -1.47
N LEU A 105 -3.37 -4.14 -0.72
CA LEU A 105 -2.33 -4.15 0.33
C LEU A 105 -2.68 -5.16 1.43
N ALA A 106 -3.92 -5.16 1.91
CA ALA A 106 -4.40 -6.11 2.92
C ALA A 106 -4.25 -7.57 2.46
N ALA A 107 -4.59 -7.86 1.19
CA ALA A 107 -4.42 -9.20 0.63
C ALA A 107 -2.94 -9.61 0.55
N PHE A 108 -2.05 -8.70 0.12
CA PHE A 108 -0.61 -8.99 0.08
C PHE A 108 -0.01 -9.22 1.48
N LEU A 109 -0.37 -8.39 2.46
CA LEU A 109 0.05 -8.58 3.86
C LEU A 109 -0.37 -9.94 4.40
N ALA A 110 -1.61 -10.36 4.15
CA ALA A 110 -2.11 -11.67 4.55
C ALA A 110 -1.35 -12.82 3.85
N GLN A 111 -1.12 -12.70 2.55
CA GLN A 111 -0.43 -13.74 1.77
C GLN A 111 1.04 -13.89 2.16
N ALA A 112 1.70 -12.79 2.52
CA ALA A 112 3.10 -12.78 2.92
C ALA A 112 3.41 -13.62 4.17
N VAL A 113 2.38 -13.92 4.99
CA VAL A 113 2.49 -14.81 6.15
C VAL A 113 2.83 -16.24 5.72
N VAL A 114 2.36 -16.67 4.54
CA VAL A 114 2.52 -18.05 4.05
C VAL A 114 3.37 -18.14 2.77
N GLU A 115 3.68 -17.01 2.12
CA GLU A 115 4.50 -16.94 0.91
C GLU A 115 5.78 -16.12 1.14
N PRO A 116 6.94 -16.79 1.37
CA PRO A 116 8.20 -16.11 1.65
C PRO A 116 8.66 -15.14 0.56
N ARG A 117 8.33 -15.42 -0.71
CA ARG A 117 8.72 -14.55 -1.84
C ARG A 117 8.04 -13.20 -1.80
N LEU A 118 6.79 -13.13 -1.32
CA LEU A 118 6.07 -11.88 -1.09
C LEU A 118 6.48 -11.23 0.24
N GLY A 119 6.87 -12.05 1.23
CA GLY A 119 7.29 -11.55 2.53
C GLY A 119 8.60 -10.76 2.53
N GLN A 120 9.56 -11.07 1.65
CA GLN A 120 10.83 -10.32 1.60
C GLN A 120 10.63 -8.85 1.18
N PRO A 121 10.02 -8.54 0.02
CA PRO A 121 9.78 -7.16 -0.39
C PRO A 121 8.96 -6.35 0.63
N LEU A 122 7.98 -6.98 1.28
CA LEU A 122 7.19 -6.32 2.33
C LEU A 122 8.03 -5.97 3.57
N ARG A 123 8.95 -6.84 4.00
CA ARG A 123 9.84 -6.53 5.13
C ARG A 123 10.80 -5.40 4.81
N GLU A 124 11.35 -5.39 3.59
CA GLU A 124 12.26 -4.34 3.11
C GLU A 124 11.53 -3.00 3.06
N GLY A 125 10.36 -2.93 2.40
CA GLY A 125 9.55 -1.71 2.35
C GLY A 125 9.08 -1.24 3.72
N ASN A 126 8.76 -2.16 4.65
CA ASN A 126 8.41 -1.82 6.02
C ASN A 126 9.60 -1.19 6.78
N ASP A 127 10.82 -1.73 6.66
CA ASP A 127 11.99 -1.18 7.37
C ASP A 127 12.37 0.21 6.81
N GLU A 128 12.22 0.42 5.51
CA GLU A 128 12.35 1.74 4.88
C GLU A 128 11.31 2.73 5.42
N MET A 129 10.04 2.34 5.46
CA MET A 129 8.95 3.15 6.01
C MET A 129 9.18 3.50 7.48
N VAL A 130 9.58 2.52 8.30
CA VAL A 130 9.91 2.72 9.72
C VAL A 130 11.07 3.69 9.88
N THR A 131 12.12 3.54 9.08
CA THR A 131 13.29 4.44 9.12
C THR A 131 12.89 5.88 8.78
N TRP A 132 12.07 6.04 7.76
CA TRP A 132 11.57 7.34 7.34
C TRP A 132 10.64 8.00 8.38
N LEU A 133 9.66 7.25 8.91
CA LEU A 133 8.77 7.71 9.99
C LEU A 133 9.57 8.08 11.25
N ALA A 134 10.58 7.30 11.62
CA ALA A 134 11.44 7.59 12.78
C ALA A 134 12.20 8.91 12.62
N GLY A 135 12.66 9.23 11.40
CA GLY A 135 13.26 10.53 11.08
C GLY A 135 12.29 11.69 11.32
N MET A 136 11.03 11.54 10.91
CA MET A 136 9.99 12.55 11.16
C MET A 136 9.67 12.70 12.64
N ILE A 137 9.53 11.59 13.38
CA ILE A 137 9.29 11.62 14.82
C ILE A 137 10.44 12.34 15.54
N THR A 138 11.68 12.07 15.15
CA THR A 138 12.87 12.74 15.71
C THR A 138 12.85 14.25 15.48
N ALA A 139 12.39 14.69 14.30
CA ALA A 139 12.28 16.11 13.97
C ALA A 139 11.20 16.84 14.79
N VAL A 140 10.11 16.16 15.13
CA VAL A 140 9.01 16.73 15.96
C VAL A 140 9.36 16.70 17.44
N ARG A 141 9.90 15.57 17.91
CA ARG A 141 10.19 15.31 19.32
C ARG A 141 11.59 14.68 19.46
N PRO A 142 12.62 15.51 19.70
CA PRO A 142 13.96 15.00 19.97
C PRO A 142 14.00 14.21 21.28
N GLY A 143 14.28 12.90 21.20
CA GLY A 143 14.36 12.00 22.35
C GLY A 143 13.48 10.75 22.23
N GLY A 144 13.55 9.88 23.24
CA GLY A 144 12.84 8.59 23.25
C GLY A 144 13.43 7.56 22.28
N ASP A 145 12.59 6.62 21.84
CA ASP A 145 12.93 5.57 20.86
C ASP A 145 12.08 5.76 19.58
N PRO A 146 12.47 6.68 18.68
CA PRO A 146 11.66 7.04 17.50
C PRO A 146 11.45 5.85 16.56
N ARG A 147 12.35 4.86 16.54
CA ARG A 147 12.18 3.66 15.72
C ARG A 147 11.08 2.77 16.30
N ARG A 148 11.05 2.54 17.61
CA ARG A 148 9.96 1.81 18.26
C ARG A 148 8.62 2.53 18.09
N ASP A 149 8.60 3.85 18.22
CA ASP A 149 7.38 4.64 18.03
C ASP A 149 6.87 4.57 16.58
N ALA A 150 7.77 4.64 15.59
CA ALA A 150 7.44 4.45 14.18
C ALA A 150 6.88 3.05 13.89
N MET A 151 7.50 2.00 14.44
CA MET A 151 6.98 0.62 14.32
C MET A 151 5.57 0.50 14.92
N ALA A 152 5.33 1.10 16.09
CA ALA A 152 4.02 1.08 16.74
C ALA A 152 2.97 1.85 15.95
N LEU A 153 3.31 3.02 15.39
CA LEU A 153 2.43 3.81 14.53
C LEU A 153 2.07 3.08 13.24
N LEU A 154 3.05 2.46 12.58
CA LEU A 154 2.78 1.71 11.35
C LEU A 154 1.88 0.50 11.60
N ALA A 155 2.17 -0.29 12.64
CA ALA A 155 1.32 -1.42 13.04
C ALA A 155 -0.11 -0.97 13.42
N PHE A 156 -0.23 0.18 14.08
CA PHE A 156 -1.52 0.79 14.41
C PHE A 156 -2.29 1.19 13.15
N VAL A 157 -1.64 1.85 12.19
CA VAL A 157 -2.27 2.26 10.92
C VAL A 157 -2.68 1.05 10.07
N ASP A 158 -1.86 0.00 9.99
CA ASP A 158 -2.19 -1.23 9.27
C ASP A 158 -3.43 -1.92 9.87
N GLY A 159 -3.48 -2.01 11.20
CA GLY A 159 -4.64 -2.54 11.91
C GLY A 159 -5.89 -1.69 11.69
N LEU A 160 -5.74 -0.36 11.71
CA LEU A 160 -6.83 0.58 11.52
C LEU A 160 -7.34 0.56 10.07
N MET A 161 -6.46 0.43 9.07
CA MET A 161 -6.82 0.21 7.67
C MET A 161 -7.75 -1.00 7.54
N LEU A 162 -7.39 -2.15 8.14
CA LEU A 162 -8.22 -3.35 8.11
C LEU A 162 -9.59 -3.11 8.77
N GLN A 163 -9.62 -2.43 9.92
CA GLN A 163 -10.87 -2.10 10.62
C GLN A 163 -11.79 -1.19 9.80
N VAL A 164 -11.23 -0.25 9.05
CA VAL A 164 -12.01 0.61 8.13
C VAL A 164 -12.53 -0.20 6.94
N LEU A 165 -11.71 -1.07 6.36
CA LEU A 165 -12.12 -1.91 5.22
C LEU A 165 -13.31 -2.82 5.54
N ILE A 166 -13.38 -3.35 6.77
CA ILE A 166 -14.47 -4.22 7.22
C ILE A 166 -15.65 -3.45 7.84
N GLY A 167 -15.58 -2.12 7.89
CA GLY A 167 -16.63 -1.27 8.45
C GLY A 167 -16.74 -1.31 9.98
N GLN A 168 -15.72 -1.83 10.68
CA GLN A 168 -15.66 -1.81 12.14
C GLN A 168 -15.38 -0.41 12.66
N VAL A 169 -14.60 0.39 11.92
CA VAL A 169 -14.29 1.78 12.22
C VAL A 169 -14.68 2.65 11.03
N THR A 170 -15.33 3.79 11.28
CA THR A 170 -15.67 4.75 10.22
C THR A 170 -14.43 5.55 9.82
N PRO A 171 -14.37 6.11 8.59
CA PRO A 171 -13.27 6.98 8.18
C PRO A 171 -13.00 8.14 9.16
N ALA A 172 -14.06 8.82 9.62
CA ALA A 172 -13.94 9.91 10.60
C ALA A 172 -13.36 9.43 11.95
N ALA A 173 -13.82 8.28 12.45
CA ALA A 173 -13.29 7.71 13.68
C ALA A 173 -11.82 7.27 13.51
N ALA A 174 -11.41 6.82 12.32
CA ALA A 174 -10.02 6.50 12.04
C ALA A 174 -9.12 7.76 12.08
N GLU A 175 -9.58 8.88 11.51
CA GLU A 175 -8.88 10.17 11.62
C GLU A 175 -8.70 10.60 13.07
N ASP A 176 -9.76 10.53 13.88
CA ASP A 176 -9.72 10.87 15.31
C ASP A 176 -8.77 9.96 16.10
N LEU A 177 -8.75 8.66 15.78
CA LEU A 177 -7.86 7.69 16.42
C LEU A 177 -6.38 7.93 16.05
N VAL A 178 -6.08 8.34 14.81
CA VAL A 178 -4.73 8.76 14.41
C VAL A 178 -4.29 9.99 15.19
N GLU A 179 -5.17 11.00 15.32
CA GLU A 179 -4.87 12.20 16.09
C GLU A 179 -4.56 11.86 17.55
N HIS A 180 -5.39 11.03 18.17
CA HIS A 180 -5.17 10.57 19.54
C HIS A 180 -3.84 9.80 19.71
N GLN A 181 -3.51 8.93 18.76
CA GLN A 181 -2.28 8.14 18.84
C GLN A 181 -1.04 9.02 18.63
N LEU A 182 -1.09 9.96 17.69
CA LEU A 182 -0.03 10.95 17.48
C LEU A 182 0.20 11.80 18.71
N SER A 183 -0.87 12.31 19.35
CA SER A 183 -0.73 13.13 20.55
C SER A 183 0.01 12.37 21.65
N ARG A 184 -0.25 11.06 21.83
CA ARG A 184 0.46 10.22 22.80
C ARG A 184 1.93 10.04 22.46
N VAL A 185 2.24 9.69 21.22
CA VAL A 185 3.62 9.48 20.78
C VAL A 185 4.44 10.76 20.89
N LEU A 186 3.86 11.91 20.53
CA LEU A 186 4.57 13.18 20.52
C LEU A 186 4.66 13.84 21.91
N THR A 187 3.88 13.41 22.90
CA THR A 187 3.92 13.95 24.28
C THR A 187 4.58 13.04 25.31
N CYS A 188 4.57 11.71 25.13
CA CYS A 188 5.15 10.76 26.08
C CYS A 188 6.58 10.39 25.68
N GLY A 189 7.57 11.17 26.12
CA GLY A 189 9.00 10.90 25.99
C GLY A 189 9.70 10.77 27.33
#